data_AF-A0A3A0CHV3-F1
#
_entry.id   AF-A0A3A0CHV3-F1
#
_cell.length_a   1.000
_cell.length_b   1.000
_cell.length_c   1.000
_cell.angle_alpha   90.00
_cell.angle_beta   90.00
_cell.angle_gamma   90.00
#
_symmetry.space_group_name_H-M   'P 1'
#
loop_
_entity.id
_entity.type
_entity.pdbx_description
1 polymer ?
#
loop_
_entity_poly.entity_id
_entity_poly.type
_entity_poly.pdbx_seq_one_letter_code
_entity_poly.pdbx_strand_id
1 'polypeptide(L)'
;MNSNFRNKNYIAVILLTRALLDHIPPILGYSNFKEVVNNYKGESRRDKPTSFQKVMEHLHESAREMGNIYAHDAIKEKVLLPTENQINYRNDLGLLLAEIIIILTKAKK
;
A
#
# COMPACT_ATOMS: atom_id res chain seq x y z
N MET A 1 12.34 -0.09 -0.67
CA MET A 1 11.60 -0.09 0.61
C MET A 1 12.41 -0.61 1.80
N ASN A 2 12.84 -1.87 1.84
CA ASN A 2 13.50 -2.45 3.04
C ASN A 2 14.78 -1.73 3.46
N SER A 3 15.63 -1.33 2.51
CA SER A 3 16.83 -0.51 2.81
C SER A 3 16.44 0.84 3.42
N ASN A 4 15.45 1.53 2.86
CA ASN A 4 14.97 2.81 3.39
C ASN A 4 14.42 2.67 4.81
N PHE A 5 13.65 1.61 5.07
CA PHE A 5 13.14 1.35 6.41
C PHE A 5 14.29 1.12 7.41
N ARG A 6 15.26 0.25 7.08
CA ARG A 6 16.41 -0.05 7.95
C ARG A 6 17.26 1.18 8.25
N ASN A 7 17.43 2.06 7.26
CA ASN A 7 18.18 3.29 7.39
C ASN A 7 17.34 4.48 7.93
N LYS A 8 16.10 4.23 8.37
CA LYS A 8 15.17 5.25 8.89
C LYS A 8 14.82 6.35 7.89
N ASN A 9 14.94 6.08 6.60
CA ASN A 9 14.50 6.94 5.50
C ASN A 9 12.98 6.82 5.32
N TYR A 10 12.21 7.19 6.35
CA TYR A 10 10.78 6.90 6.44
C TYR A 10 9.94 7.65 5.41
N ILE A 11 10.32 8.88 5.05
CA ILE A 11 9.66 9.61 3.95
C ILE A 11 9.77 8.82 2.65
N ALA A 12 10.95 8.28 2.34
CA ALA A 12 11.13 7.45 1.14
C ALA A 12 10.30 6.14 1.21
N VAL A 13 10.09 5.58 2.40
CA VAL A 13 9.18 4.42 2.55
C VAL A 13 7.74 4.81 2.22
N ILE A 14 7.24 5.94 2.76
CA ILE A 14 5.90 6.43 2.49
C ILE A 14 5.71 6.67 0.99
N LEU A 15 6.62 7.41 0.36
CA LEU A 15 6.51 7.76 -1.06
C LEU A 15 6.56 6.53 -1.96
N LEU A 16 7.39 5.54 -1.64
CA LEU A 16 7.40 4.27 -2.38
C LEU A 16 6.12 3.47 -2.17
N THR A 17 5.57 3.43 -0.95
CA THR A 17 4.26 2.79 -0.70
C THR A 17 3.16 3.47 -1.51
N ARG A 18 3.10 4.81 -1.50
CA ARG A 18 2.12 5.58 -2.29
C ARG A 18 2.22 5.27 -3.78
N ALA A 19 3.44 5.23 -4.32
CA ALA A 19 3.69 4.91 -5.72
C ALA A 19 3.27 3.46 -6.06
N LEU A 20 3.51 2.49 -5.17
CA LEU A 20 3.02 1.12 -5.35
C LEU A 20 1.49 1.10 -5.49
N LEU A 21 0.76 1.83 -4.63
CA LEU A 21 -0.70 1.87 -4.69
C LEU A 21 -1.23 2.51 -5.99
N ASP A 22 -0.49 3.41 -6.63
CA ASP A 22 -0.87 3.98 -7.94
C ASP A 22 -0.63 3.02 -9.11
N HIS A 23 0.37 2.14 -9.00
CA HIS A 23 0.79 1.28 -10.11
C HIS A 23 0.24 -0.15 -10.04
N ILE A 24 -0.23 -0.60 -8.88
CA ILE A 24 -0.82 -1.93 -8.69
C ILE A 24 -2.20 -2.14 -9.35
N PRO A 25 -3.14 -1.17 -9.36
CA PRO A 25 -4.51 -1.42 -9.80
C PRO A 25 -4.67 -2.08 -11.18
N PRO A 26 -3.88 -1.71 -12.22
CA PRO A 26 -3.98 -2.35 -13.53
C PRO A 26 -3.68 -3.86 -13.52
N ILE A 27 -2.82 -4.33 -12.63
CA ILE A 27 -2.52 -5.77 -12.48
C ILE A 27 -3.75 -6.55 -12.01
N LEU A 28 -4.63 -5.87 -11.26
CA LEU A 28 -5.87 -6.42 -10.71
C LEU A 28 -7.09 -6.13 -11.61
N GLY A 29 -6.90 -5.46 -12.75
CA GLY A 29 -7.98 -5.08 -13.67
C GLY A 29 -8.77 -3.83 -13.26
N TYR A 30 -8.21 -2.97 -12.40
CA TYR A 30 -8.85 -1.74 -11.92
C TYR A 30 -8.08 -0.49 -12.32
N SER A 31 -8.77 0.65 -12.37
CA SER A 31 -8.16 1.92 -12.77
C SER A 31 -7.42 2.63 -11.63
N ASN A 32 -7.85 2.38 -10.39
CA ASN A 32 -7.31 3.03 -9.20
C ASN A 32 -7.44 2.14 -7.96
N PHE A 33 -6.68 2.45 -6.90
CA PHE A 33 -6.63 1.60 -5.72
C PHE A 33 -7.92 1.61 -4.89
N LYS A 34 -8.74 2.67 -5.00
CA LYS A 34 -10.05 2.72 -4.35
C LYS A 34 -11.02 1.70 -4.95
N GLU A 35 -10.97 1.50 -6.27
CA GLU A 35 -11.71 0.42 -6.94
C GLU A 35 -11.25 -0.96 -6.48
N VAL A 36 -9.94 -1.16 -6.27
CA VAL A 36 -9.40 -2.40 -5.70
C VAL A 36 -10.03 -2.66 -4.32
N VAL A 37 -9.99 -1.67 -3.42
CA VAL A 37 -10.56 -1.79 -2.08
C VAL A 37 -12.05 -2.16 -2.14
N ASN A 38 -12.82 -1.53 -3.02
CA ASN A 38 -14.28 -1.70 -3.05
C ASN A 38 -14.76 -2.96 -3.77
N ASN A 39 -14.03 -3.42 -4.80
CA ASN A 39 -14.52 -4.43 -5.73
C ASN A 39 -13.73 -5.74 -5.70
N TYR A 40 -12.46 -5.71 -5.28
CA TYR A 40 -11.63 -6.92 -5.28
C TYR A 40 -11.94 -7.82 -4.08
N LYS A 41 -12.33 -9.06 -4.36
CA LYS A 41 -12.80 -10.01 -3.33
C LYS A 41 -11.71 -10.92 -2.75
N GLY A 42 -10.47 -10.83 -3.25
CA GLY A 42 -9.38 -11.74 -2.88
C GLY A 42 -9.45 -13.06 -3.65
N GLU A 43 -8.33 -13.46 -4.22
CA GLU A 43 -8.13 -14.75 -4.89
C GLU A 43 -7.60 -15.82 -3.92
N SER A 44 -6.87 -15.40 -2.87
CA SER A 44 -6.15 -16.31 -1.97
C SER A 44 -7.01 -16.89 -0.84
N ARG A 45 -8.22 -16.39 -0.55
CA ARG A 45 -8.92 -16.73 0.69
C ARG A 45 -10.35 -17.25 0.47
N ARG A 46 -10.56 -18.47 0.98
CA ARG A 46 -11.85 -19.05 1.37
C ARG A 46 -12.47 -18.34 2.58
N ASP A 47 -11.74 -17.40 3.18
CA ASP A 47 -12.02 -16.82 4.49
C ASP A 47 -12.43 -15.36 4.32
N LYS A 48 -13.75 -15.12 4.38
CA LYS A 48 -14.44 -13.83 4.52
C LYS A 48 -13.83 -12.65 3.71
N PRO A 49 -14.46 -12.23 2.59
CA PRO A 49 -14.01 -11.08 1.77
C PRO A 49 -13.82 -9.78 2.57
N THR A 50 -14.46 -9.67 3.74
CA THR A 50 -14.34 -8.55 4.66
C THR A 50 -12.95 -8.39 5.29
N SER A 51 -12.06 -9.39 5.26
CA SER A 51 -10.72 -9.27 5.87
C SER A 51 -9.71 -8.57 4.95
N PHE A 52 -9.65 -8.93 3.67
CA PHE A 52 -8.76 -8.29 2.70
C PHE A 52 -9.14 -6.83 2.47
N GLN A 53 -10.43 -6.58 2.21
CA GLN A 53 -10.96 -5.24 1.97
C GLN A 53 -10.61 -4.27 3.12
N LYS A 54 -10.81 -4.68 4.37
CA LYS A 54 -10.48 -3.85 5.54
C LYS A 54 -9.00 -3.51 5.64
N VAL A 55 -8.12 -4.48 5.38
CA VAL A 55 -6.67 -4.25 5.42
C VAL A 55 -6.25 -3.33 4.28
N MET A 56 -6.80 -3.50 3.08
CA MET A 56 -6.49 -2.64 1.94
C MET A 56 -7.07 -1.23 2.10
N GLU A 57 -8.23 -1.09 2.73
CA GLU A 57 -8.83 0.20 3.06
C GLU A 57 -7.91 0.97 4.02
N HIS A 58 -7.46 0.32 5.10
CA HIS A 58 -6.48 0.91 6.03
C HIS A 58 -5.20 1.34 5.31
N LEU A 59 -4.63 0.45 4.49
CA LEU A 59 -3.43 0.73 3.70
C LEU A 59 -3.64 1.92 2.76
N HIS A 60 -4.77 1.95 2.06
CA HIS A 60 -5.09 2.99 1.09
C HIS A 60 -5.19 4.36 1.75
N GLU A 61 -6.04 4.49 2.76
CA GLU A 61 -6.31 5.78 3.41
C GLU A 61 -5.05 6.30 4.10
N SER A 62 -4.38 5.46 4.90
CA SER A 62 -3.19 5.88 5.65
C SER A 62 -2.02 6.24 4.74
N ALA A 63 -1.68 5.39 3.76
CA ALA A 63 -0.54 5.65 2.89
C ALA A 63 -0.80 6.81 1.91
N ARG A 64 -2.07 7.03 1.51
CA ARG A 64 -2.47 8.18 0.69
C ARG A 64 -2.34 9.47 1.46
N GLU A 65 -2.89 9.55 2.67
CA GLU A 65 -2.82 10.74 3.52
C GLU A 65 -1.37 11.10 3.83
N MET A 66 -0.59 10.14 4.33
CA MET A 66 0.82 10.34 4.65
C MET A 66 1.64 10.69 3.41
N GLY A 67 1.39 10.02 2.28
CA GLY A 67 2.04 10.32 1.01
C GLY A 67 1.80 11.75 0.56
N ASN A 68 0.55 12.23 0.65
CA ASN A 68 0.22 13.59 0.26
C ASN A 68 0.90 14.62 1.16
N ILE A 69 0.89 14.41 2.48
CA ILE A 69 1.56 15.31 3.44
C ILE A 69 3.03 15.45 3.06
N TYR A 70 3.77 14.34 2.92
CA TYR A 70 5.21 14.42 2.70
C TYR A 70 5.63 14.67 1.24
N ALA A 71 4.71 14.55 0.27
CA ALA A 71 4.97 14.86 -1.14
C ALA A 71 4.62 16.31 -1.52
N HIS A 72 3.60 16.89 -0.87
CA HIS A 72 3.01 18.17 -1.30
C HIS A 72 3.09 19.29 -0.26
N ASP A 73 3.33 18.99 1.03
CA ASP A 73 3.52 20.07 2.00
C ASP A 73 4.80 20.85 1.73
N ALA A 74 4.69 22.18 1.75
CA ALA A 74 5.85 23.05 1.72
C ALA A 74 6.76 22.79 2.93
N ILE A 75 8.08 22.85 2.71
CA ILE A 75 9.07 22.70 3.77
C ILE A 75 8.90 23.86 4.77
N LYS A 76 8.67 23.50 6.03
CA LYS A 76 8.53 24.43 7.16
C LYS A 76 9.83 24.49 7.95
N GLU A 77 9.98 25.52 8.78
CA GLU A 77 11.13 25.67 9.69
C GLU A 77 11.28 24.47 10.65
N LYS A 78 10.15 23.86 11.03
CA LYS A 78 10.10 22.61 11.80
C LYS A 78 9.18 21.61 11.11
N VAL A 79 9.69 20.42 10.85
CA VAL A 79 8.93 19.32 10.25
C VAL A 79 8.98 18.12 11.18
N LEU A 80 7.81 17.61 11.56
CA LEU A 80 7.72 16.34 12.28
C LEU A 80 7.94 15.21 11.29
N LEU A 81 9.06 14.50 11.47
CA LEU A 81 9.36 13.33 10.68
C LEU A 81 8.44 12.18 11.10
N PRO A 82 8.01 11.34 10.14
CA PRO A 82 7.16 10.22 10.43
C PRO A 82 7.90 9.21 11.30
N THR A 83 7.19 8.59 12.24
CA THR A 83 7.73 7.54 13.10
C THR A 83 7.67 6.18 12.41
N GLU A 84 8.44 5.23 12.93
CA GLU A 84 8.44 3.84 12.44
C GLU A 84 7.04 3.22 12.43
N ASN A 85 6.26 3.44 13.49
CA ASN A 85 4.92 2.87 13.63
C ASN A 85 3.93 3.45 12.62
N GLN A 86 4.06 4.74 12.29
CA GLN A 86 3.17 5.42 11.33
C GLN A 86 3.37 4.93 9.89
N ILE A 87 4.52 4.31 9.58
CA ILE A 87 4.90 3.90 8.22
C ILE A 87 5.05 2.39 8.07
N ASN A 88 4.73 1.62 9.12
CA ASN A 88 4.91 0.18 9.14
C ASN A 88 3.74 -0.55 8.46
N TYR A 89 3.74 -0.54 7.12
CA TYR A 89 2.75 -1.23 6.29
C TYR A 89 3.16 -2.65 5.89
N ARG A 90 4.09 -3.29 6.60
CA ARG A 90 4.67 -4.58 6.18
C ARG A 90 3.64 -5.69 6.01
N ASN A 91 2.71 -5.80 6.95
CA ASN A 91 1.68 -6.84 6.92
C ASN A 91 0.69 -6.60 5.78
N ASP A 92 0.23 -5.35 5.64
CA ASP A 92 -0.72 -4.93 4.62
C ASP A 92 -0.14 -5.15 3.21
N LEU A 93 1.10 -4.70 2.99
CA LEU A 93 1.81 -4.92 1.72
C LEU A 93 2.14 -6.40 1.48
N GLY A 94 2.48 -7.15 2.52
CA GLY A 94 2.68 -8.60 2.42
C GLY A 94 1.43 -9.32 1.91
N LEU A 95 0.25 -8.93 2.41
CA LEU A 95 -1.02 -9.45 1.95
C LEU A 95 -1.31 -9.06 0.49
N LEU A 96 -1.11 -7.79 0.14
CA LEU A 96 -1.32 -7.30 -1.23
C LEU A 96 -0.41 -8.01 -2.25
N LEU A 97 0.87 -8.15 -1.93
CA LEU A 97 1.84 -8.81 -2.80
C LEU A 97 1.56 -10.29 -2.96
N ALA A 98 1.08 -10.97 -1.91
CA ALA A 98 0.67 -12.37 -2.00
C ALA A 98 -0.47 -12.57 -3.01
N GLU A 99 -1.48 -11.70 -3.00
CA GLU A 99 -2.59 -11.73 -3.98
C GLU A 99 -2.08 -11.51 -5.41
N ILE A 100 -1.19 -10.52 -5.61
CA ILE A 100 -0.58 -10.25 -6.91
C ILE A 100 0.19 -11.47 -7.44
N ILE A 101 0.98 -12.13 -6.58
CA ILE A 101 1.73 -13.33 -6.96
C ILE A 101 0.79 -14.45 -7.40
N ILE A 102 -0.34 -14.65 -6.70
CA ILE A 102 -1.32 -15.68 -7.03
C ILE A 102 -1.94 -15.43 -8.40
N ILE A 103 -2.37 -14.19 -8.67
CA ILE A 103 -2.94 -13.80 -9.98
C ILE A 103 -1.93 -14.04 -11.11
N LEU A 104 -0.71 -13.52 -10.94
CA LEU A 104 0.34 -13.63 -11.96
C LEU A 104 0.82 -15.06 -12.20
N THR A 105 0.71 -15.94 -11.20
CA THR A 105 1.07 -17.36 -11.34
C THR A 105 -0.04 -18.16 -12.00
N LYS A 106 -1.32 -17.85 -11.74
CA LYS A 106 -2.47 -18.48 -12.42
C LYS A 106 -2.53 -18.11 -13.90
N ALA A 107 -2.27 -16.85 -14.25
CA ALA A 107 -2.30 -16.36 -15.63
C ALA A 107 -1.24 -17.00 -16.56
N LYS A 108 -0.25 -17.72 -16.01
CA LYS A 108 0.80 -18.41 -16.77
C LYS A 108 0.46 -19.87 -17.11
N LYS A 109 -0.67 -20.40 -16.65
CA LYS A 109 -1.18 -21.73 -17.00
C LYS A 109 -2.25 -21.62 -18.06
#